data_AF-A0A970Y4A4-F1
#
_entry.id   AF-A0A970Y4A4-F1
#
_cell.length_a   1.000
_cell.length_b   1.000
_cell.length_c   1.000
_cell.angle_alpha   90.00
_cell.angle_beta   90.00
_cell.angle_gamma   90.00
#
_symmetry.space_group_name_H-M   'P 1'
#
loop_
_entity.id
_entity.type
_entity.pdbx_description
1 polymer ?
#
loop_
_entity_poly.entity_id
_entity_poly.type
_entity_poly.pdbx_seq_one_letter_code
_entity_poly.pdbx_strand_id
1 'polypeptide(L)'
;MRGWPGAAGTLVCSGVVYGPCYAEGVGCTQEACVDFLTALGLSIPAGLNAYIPLLMVAVAQHFAWLELRAPFDALGSWWVIAIISVLLVIEVVADKVPAVDHVNDIVQTVVRPAAGGVVAVAGSGSSSGVSPWLLVVAGVLLAGSVHAAKATVRPVVNLTTAGVGAPVVSTAEDVGAVALSATAVAVPILVIVVLAGVAYLLWWLWRRQPGSRGDQTDSRHSHEPGST
;
A
#
# COMPACT_ATOMS: atom_id res chain seq x y z
N MET A 1 44.82 23.75 -21.82
CA MET A 1 44.81 24.66 -20.65
C MET A 1 43.53 25.49 -20.69
N ARG A 2 42.78 25.46 -19.58
CA ARG A 2 41.81 26.47 -19.11
C ARG A 2 40.44 26.57 -19.83
N GLY A 3 39.46 25.92 -19.20
CA GLY A 3 38.37 26.64 -18.54
C GLY A 3 37.05 26.74 -19.31
N TRP A 4 36.11 25.85 -18.99
CA TRP A 4 34.69 26.22 -18.97
C TRP A 4 34.21 26.21 -17.50
N PRO A 5 33.64 27.32 -17.02
CA PRO A 5 33.30 27.50 -15.62
C PRO A 5 32.06 26.67 -15.27
N GLY A 6 32.09 26.08 -14.08
CA GLY A 6 30.97 25.35 -13.52
C GLY A 6 29.71 26.20 -13.46
N ALA A 7 28.71 25.83 -14.25
CA ALA A 7 27.33 26.17 -13.96
C ALA A 7 26.81 25.10 -12.99
N ALA A 8 26.96 25.36 -11.69
CA ALA A 8 26.18 24.68 -10.67
C ALA A 8 24.71 25.09 -10.85
N GLY A 9 24.00 24.39 -11.73
CA GLY A 9 22.58 24.59 -11.97
C GLY A 9 21.77 23.73 -11.03
N THR A 10 21.01 24.35 -10.13
CA THR A 10 19.91 23.69 -9.42
C THR A 10 18.84 23.34 -10.45
N LEU A 11 18.54 22.05 -10.64
CA LEU A 11 17.47 21.61 -11.52
C LEU A 11 16.18 21.53 -10.69
N VAL A 12 15.32 22.53 -10.86
CA VAL A 12 13.99 22.54 -10.25
C VAL A 12 13.06 21.80 -11.20
N CYS A 13 12.72 20.55 -10.87
CA CYS A 13 11.56 19.87 -11.45
C CYS A 13 10.44 19.83 -10.39
N SER A 14 9.26 20.33 -10.75
CA SER A 14 8.02 20.24 -9.96
C SER A 14 8.06 20.75 -8.50
N GLY A 15 8.85 21.79 -8.21
CA GLY A 15 8.78 22.53 -6.94
C GLY A 15 9.47 21.86 -5.73
N VAL A 16 10.17 20.74 -5.92
CA VAL A 16 11.01 20.11 -4.89
C VAL A 16 12.49 20.38 -5.20
N VAL A 17 13.23 20.92 -4.23
CA VAL A 17 14.65 21.27 -4.39
C VAL A 17 15.50 20.01 -4.27
N TYR A 18 15.99 19.49 -5.40
CA TYR A 18 17.06 18.50 -5.42
C TYR A 18 18.39 19.21 -5.73
N GLY A 19 19.38 19.03 -4.84
CA GLY A 19 20.72 19.65 -4.96
C GLY A 19 21.55 19.06 -6.12
N PRO A 20 22.70 19.67 -6.47
CA PRO A 20 23.45 19.29 -7.66
C PRO A 20 24.08 17.88 -7.51
N CYS A 21 23.76 17.00 -8.46
CA CYS A 21 24.42 15.70 -8.64
C CYS A 21 25.88 15.92 -9.07
N TYR A 22 26.83 15.65 -8.17
CA TYR A 22 28.25 15.67 -8.49
C TYR A 22 28.65 14.34 -9.16
N ALA A 23 29.23 14.48 -10.35
CA ALA A 23 29.91 13.42 -11.05
C ALA A 23 31.24 13.10 -10.32
N GLU A 24 31.26 12.04 -9.52
CA GLU A 24 32.45 11.24 -9.17
C GLU A 24 32.03 10.04 -8.30
N GLY A 25 31.95 8.86 -8.91
CA GLY A 25 32.20 7.56 -8.28
C GLY A 25 31.31 7.02 -7.14
N VAL A 26 30.44 7.80 -6.49
CA VAL A 26 29.69 7.34 -5.29
C VAL A 26 28.27 7.95 -5.17
N GLY A 27 27.66 8.40 -6.27
CA GLY A 27 26.46 9.27 -6.26
C GLY A 27 25.09 8.65 -6.57
N CYS A 28 24.94 7.31 -6.66
CA CYS A 28 23.71 6.67 -7.15
C CYS A 28 22.66 6.27 -6.08
N THR A 29 22.78 6.69 -4.82
CA THR A 29 21.98 6.09 -3.74
C THR A 29 20.70 6.84 -3.38
N GLN A 30 20.60 8.15 -3.59
CA GLN A 30 19.44 8.91 -3.07
C GLN A 30 18.18 8.78 -3.94
N GLU A 31 18.29 8.96 -5.27
CA GLU A 31 17.14 8.88 -6.18
C GLU A 31 16.59 7.46 -6.25
N ALA A 32 17.48 6.47 -6.37
CA ALA A 32 17.10 5.06 -6.37
C ALA A 32 16.41 4.63 -5.06
N CYS A 33 16.80 5.20 -3.91
CA CYS A 33 16.10 4.94 -2.64
C CYS A 33 14.69 5.55 -2.66
N VAL A 34 14.54 6.77 -3.16
CA VAL A 34 13.23 7.46 -3.21
C VAL A 34 12.28 6.70 -4.14
N ASP A 35 12.72 6.33 -5.34
CA ASP A 35 11.91 5.56 -6.30
C ASP A 35 11.49 4.20 -5.74
N PHE A 36 12.42 3.51 -5.06
CA PHE A 36 12.13 2.25 -4.41
C PHE A 36 11.10 2.39 -3.28
N LEU A 37 11.20 3.45 -2.47
CA LEU A 37 10.25 3.73 -1.39
C LEU A 37 8.87 4.12 -1.94
N THR A 38 8.81 4.89 -3.03
CA THR A 38 7.57 5.21 -3.73
C THR A 38 6.92 3.94 -4.27
N ALA A 39 7.69 3.11 -4.99
CA ALA A 39 7.25 1.84 -5.57
C ALA A 39 6.64 0.88 -4.54
N LEU A 40 7.39 0.57 -3.48
CA LEU A 40 6.91 -0.33 -2.43
C LEU A 40 5.84 0.33 -1.55
N GLY A 41 5.95 1.64 -1.32
CA GLY A 41 4.99 2.40 -0.54
C GLY A 41 3.61 2.45 -1.18
N LEU A 42 3.53 2.52 -2.52
CA LEU A 42 2.28 2.43 -3.29
C LEU A 42 1.68 1.02 -3.34
N SER A 43 2.49 -0.02 -3.14
CA SER A 43 2.02 -1.41 -3.13
C SER A 43 1.13 -1.71 -1.92
N ILE A 44 1.37 -1.05 -0.79
CA ILE A 44 0.60 -1.22 0.44
C ILE A 44 -0.86 -0.74 0.30
N PRO A 45 -1.14 0.52 -0.13
CA PRO A 45 -2.50 0.94 -0.39
C PRO A 45 -3.15 0.17 -1.53
N ALA A 46 -2.39 -0.43 -2.46
CA ALA A 46 -2.96 -1.30 -3.51
C ALA A 46 -3.61 -2.57 -2.94
N GLY A 47 -3.13 -3.05 -1.78
CA GLY A 47 -3.79 -4.12 -1.03
C GLY A 47 -5.09 -3.70 -0.34
N LEU A 48 -5.26 -2.41 -0.03
CA LEU A 48 -6.49 -1.85 0.56
C LEU A 48 -7.53 -1.52 -0.51
N ASN A 49 -7.09 -1.01 -1.66
CA ASN A 49 -7.90 -0.75 -2.85
C ASN A 49 -6.96 -0.71 -4.07
N ALA A 50 -7.17 -1.58 -5.06
CA ALA A 50 -6.29 -1.68 -6.22
C ALA A 50 -6.25 -0.39 -7.05
N TYR A 51 -7.40 0.27 -7.19
CA TYR A 51 -7.60 1.31 -8.19
C TYR A 51 -7.17 2.70 -7.68
N ILE A 52 -7.18 2.95 -6.37
CA ILE A 52 -6.73 4.22 -5.78
C ILE A 52 -5.27 4.54 -6.10
N PRO A 53 -4.27 3.70 -5.77
CA PRO A 53 -2.87 3.99 -6.07
C PRO A 53 -2.61 3.97 -7.58
N LEU A 54 -3.28 3.08 -8.35
CA LEU A 54 -3.18 3.09 -9.80
C LEU A 54 -3.66 4.41 -10.41
N LEU A 55 -4.79 4.93 -9.94
CA LEU A 55 -5.34 6.21 -10.40
C LEU A 55 -4.41 7.36 -10.01
N MET A 56 -3.89 7.34 -8.79
CA MET A 56 -2.99 8.38 -8.29
C MET A 56 -1.69 8.44 -9.11
N VAL A 57 -1.10 7.28 -9.41
CA VAL A 57 0.10 7.17 -10.26
C VAL A 57 -0.20 7.58 -11.71
N ALA A 58 -1.34 7.16 -12.27
CA ALA A 58 -1.75 7.52 -13.62
C ALA A 58 -1.95 9.05 -13.77
N VAL A 59 -2.61 9.68 -12.81
CA VAL A 59 -2.80 11.14 -12.77
C VAL A 59 -1.47 11.86 -12.58
N ALA A 60 -0.61 11.36 -11.69
CA ALA A 60 0.71 11.94 -11.47
C ALA A 60 1.59 11.87 -12.74
N GLN A 61 1.56 10.76 -13.48
CA GLN A 61 2.19 10.65 -14.80
C GLN A 61 1.61 11.66 -15.80
N HIS A 62 0.28 11.79 -15.84
CA HIS A 62 -0.39 12.68 -16.79
C HIS A 62 0.03 14.14 -16.64
N PHE A 63 0.19 14.59 -15.40
CA PHE A 63 0.63 15.95 -15.09
C PHE A 63 2.14 16.11 -14.94
N ALA A 64 2.92 15.07 -15.31
CA ALA A 64 4.38 15.04 -15.20
C ALA A 64 4.91 15.32 -13.78
N TRP A 65 4.15 14.89 -12.77
CA TRP A 65 4.57 14.90 -11.36
C TRP A 65 5.45 13.69 -11.03
N LEU A 66 5.27 12.60 -11.77
CA LEU A 66 6.09 11.39 -11.73
C LEU A 66 6.46 10.98 -13.15
N GLU A 67 7.63 10.35 -13.32
CA GLU A 67 8.02 9.70 -14.56
C GLU A 67 7.98 8.18 -14.39
N LEU A 68 6.99 7.56 -15.02
CA LEU A 68 6.80 6.12 -15.01
C LEU A 68 7.76 5.41 -15.98
N ARG A 69 8.21 4.23 -15.57
CA ARG A 69 8.98 3.34 -16.43
C ARG A 69 8.15 2.86 -17.62
N ALA A 70 8.70 2.89 -18.84
CA ALA A 70 8.05 2.24 -19.99
C ALA A 70 7.89 0.72 -19.77
N PRO A 71 6.74 0.10 -20.13
CA PRO A 71 5.60 0.65 -20.89
C PRO A 71 4.47 1.23 -20.01
N PHE A 72 4.72 1.48 -18.72
CA PHE A 72 3.71 1.96 -17.77
C PHE A 72 3.42 3.46 -17.90
N ASP A 73 4.20 4.19 -18.69
CA ASP A 73 3.93 5.57 -19.11
C ASP A 73 2.56 5.72 -19.79
N ALA A 74 2.07 4.66 -20.45
CA ALA A 74 0.73 4.60 -21.03
C ALA A 74 -0.41 4.76 -20.01
N LEU A 75 -0.15 4.51 -18.72
CA LEU A 75 -1.11 4.74 -17.63
C LEU A 75 -1.54 6.21 -17.56
N GLY A 76 -0.67 7.14 -17.95
CA GLY A 76 -0.98 8.58 -17.99
C GLY A 76 -1.93 9.00 -19.12
N SER A 77 -2.42 8.08 -19.96
CA SER A 77 -3.40 8.44 -21.00
C SER A 77 -4.80 8.70 -20.41
N TRP A 78 -5.50 9.70 -20.94
CA TRP A 78 -6.87 10.04 -20.51
C TRP A 78 -7.82 8.84 -20.56
N TRP A 79 -7.66 7.96 -21.54
CA TRP A 79 -8.44 6.72 -21.66
C TRP A 79 -8.21 5.77 -20.50
N VAL A 80 -6.94 5.52 -20.13
CA VAL A 80 -6.62 4.62 -19.02
C VAL A 80 -7.06 5.22 -17.68
N ILE A 81 -6.85 6.52 -17.47
CA ILE A 81 -7.33 7.24 -16.27
C ILE A 81 -8.85 7.10 -16.13
N ALA A 82 -9.60 7.29 -17.22
CA ALA A 82 -11.06 7.14 -17.21
C ALA A 82 -11.49 5.71 -16.85
N ILE A 83 -10.83 4.69 -17.43
CA ILE A 83 -11.12 3.28 -17.12
C ILE A 83 -10.84 2.98 -15.64
N ILE A 84 -9.67 3.37 -15.12
CA ILE A 84 -9.32 3.15 -13.71
C ILE A 84 -10.29 3.88 -12.79
N SER A 85 -10.71 5.10 -13.14
CA SER A 85 -11.70 5.87 -12.37
C SER A 85 -13.05 5.16 -12.31
N VAL A 86 -13.53 4.60 -13.43
CA VAL A 86 -14.77 3.81 -13.46
C VAL A 86 -14.64 2.54 -12.61
N LEU A 87 -13.52 1.83 -12.71
CA LEU A 87 -13.25 0.65 -11.89
C LEU A 87 -13.21 0.99 -10.40
N LEU A 88 -12.63 2.13 -10.03
CA LEU A 88 -12.65 2.63 -8.65
C LEU A 88 -14.08 2.90 -8.17
N VAL A 89 -14.92 3.55 -8.98
CA VAL A 89 -16.32 3.77 -8.61
C VAL A 89 -17.05 2.44 -8.41
N ILE A 90 -16.83 1.47 -9.29
CA ILE A 90 -17.42 0.13 -9.16
C ILE A 90 -16.96 -0.53 -7.85
N GLU A 91 -15.66 -0.49 -7.54
CA GLU A 91 -15.11 -1.02 -6.28
C GLU A 91 -15.79 -0.40 -5.05
N VAL A 92 -15.84 0.93 -5.00
CA VAL A 92 -16.42 1.67 -3.87
C VAL A 92 -17.90 1.34 -3.69
N VAL A 93 -18.64 1.14 -4.78
CA VAL A 93 -20.06 0.76 -4.72
C VAL A 93 -20.23 -0.71 -4.34
N ALA A 94 -19.41 -1.60 -4.89
CA ALA A 94 -19.44 -3.04 -4.63
C ALA A 94 -19.20 -3.34 -3.14
N ASP A 95 -18.21 -2.68 -2.53
CA ASP A 95 -17.84 -2.88 -1.13
C ASP A 95 -18.90 -2.41 -0.11
N LYS A 96 -19.92 -1.66 -0.56
CA LYS A 96 -21.00 -1.17 0.30
C LYS A 96 -22.12 -2.18 0.51
N VAL A 97 -22.21 -3.21 -0.35
CA VAL A 97 -23.32 -4.19 -0.34
C VAL A 97 -22.77 -5.55 0.10
N PRO A 98 -23.13 -6.09 1.29
CA PRO A 98 -22.49 -7.27 1.89
C PRO A 98 -22.44 -8.54 1.01
N ALA A 99 -23.42 -8.73 0.12
CA ALA A 99 -23.42 -9.86 -0.82
C ALA A 99 -22.49 -9.64 -2.03
N VAL A 100 -22.38 -8.39 -2.50
CA VAL A 100 -21.52 -8.02 -3.63
C VAL A 100 -20.07 -7.93 -3.15
N ASP A 101 -19.85 -7.41 -1.95
CA ASP A 101 -18.57 -7.30 -1.24
C ASP A 101 -17.82 -8.63 -1.22
N HIS A 102 -18.50 -9.72 -0.88
CA HIS A 102 -17.90 -11.06 -0.86
C HIS A 102 -17.41 -11.53 -2.24
N VAL A 103 -18.18 -11.28 -3.29
CA VAL A 103 -17.80 -11.64 -4.66
C VAL A 103 -16.66 -10.75 -5.14
N ASN A 104 -16.73 -9.46 -4.81
CA ASN A 104 -15.69 -8.50 -5.13
C ASN A 104 -14.36 -8.89 -4.47
N ASP A 105 -14.39 -9.24 -3.19
CA ASP A 105 -13.20 -9.69 -2.46
C ASP A 105 -12.54 -10.92 -3.12
N ILE A 106 -13.34 -11.87 -3.65
CA ILE A 106 -12.80 -13.02 -4.40
C ILE A 106 -12.05 -12.55 -5.65
N VAL A 107 -12.62 -11.65 -6.45
CA VAL A 107 -11.95 -11.10 -7.64
C VAL A 107 -10.68 -10.35 -7.24
N GLN A 108 -10.77 -9.59 -6.14
CA GLN A 108 -9.69 -8.76 -5.64
C GLN A 108 -8.52 -9.56 -5.03
N THR A 109 -8.70 -10.85 -4.71
CA THR A 109 -7.58 -11.74 -4.36
C THR A 109 -6.50 -11.83 -5.44
N VAL A 110 -6.87 -11.59 -6.71
CA VAL A 110 -5.93 -11.57 -7.84
C VAL A 110 -5.60 -10.14 -8.26
N VAL A 111 -6.63 -9.28 -8.35
CA VAL A 111 -6.48 -7.93 -8.89
C VAL A 111 -5.65 -7.02 -7.97
N ARG A 112 -5.84 -7.06 -6.64
CA ARG A 112 -5.06 -6.22 -5.72
C ARG A 112 -3.57 -6.57 -5.68
N PRO A 113 -3.16 -7.85 -5.55
CA PRO A 113 -1.75 -8.20 -5.65
C PRO A 113 -1.15 -7.81 -7.01
N ALA A 114 -1.87 -8.06 -8.11
CA ALA A 114 -1.40 -7.68 -9.44
C ALA A 114 -1.21 -6.16 -9.57
N ALA A 115 -2.17 -5.36 -9.08
CA ALA A 115 -2.05 -3.90 -9.05
C ALA A 115 -0.86 -3.44 -8.22
N GLY A 116 -0.61 -4.07 -7.05
CA GLY A 116 0.58 -3.84 -6.23
C GLY A 116 1.89 -4.07 -7.00
N GLY A 117 1.98 -5.19 -7.73
CA GLY A 117 3.11 -5.47 -8.60
C GLY A 117 3.30 -4.41 -9.70
N VAL A 118 2.21 -3.98 -10.33
CA VAL A 118 2.23 -2.95 -11.39
C VAL A 118 2.71 -1.61 -10.84
N VAL A 119 2.16 -1.11 -9.73
CA VAL A 119 2.60 0.18 -9.17
C VAL A 119 4.03 0.14 -8.66
N ALA A 120 4.50 -1.01 -8.16
CA ALA A 120 5.89 -1.19 -7.75
C ALA A 120 6.87 -1.07 -8.92
N VAL A 121 6.63 -1.77 -10.03
CA VAL A 121 7.53 -1.71 -11.19
C VAL A 121 7.38 -0.42 -12.00
N ALA A 122 6.18 0.18 -12.01
CA ALA A 122 5.94 1.44 -12.68
C ALA A 122 6.63 2.60 -11.95
N GLY A 123 6.46 2.66 -10.62
CA GLY A 123 6.97 3.73 -9.75
C GLY A 123 8.47 3.65 -9.44
N SER A 124 9.17 2.60 -9.87
CA SER A 124 10.63 2.48 -9.66
C SER A 124 11.47 3.27 -10.67
N GLY A 125 10.84 3.93 -11.64
CA GLY A 125 11.55 4.64 -12.70
C GLY A 125 12.38 3.75 -13.63
N SER A 126 13.00 4.37 -14.63
CA SER A 126 13.85 3.70 -15.62
C SER A 126 15.28 3.45 -15.16
N SER A 127 15.72 4.11 -14.08
CA SER A 127 17.11 4.11 -13.59
C SER A 127 17.34 3.21 -12.37
N SER A 128 16.32 2.51 -11.85
CA SER A 128 16.50 1.61 -10.71
C SER A 128 17.47 0.47 -11.03
N GLY A 129 18.55 0.33 -10.26
CA GLY A 129 19.46 -0.82 -10.33
C GLY A 129 18.85 -2.16 -9.88
N VAL A 130 17.57 -2.17 -9.51
CA VAL A 130 16.81 -3.34 -9.07
C VAL A 130 16.12 -4.01 -10.26
N SER A 131 16.10 -5.34 -10.27
CA SER A 131 15.38 -6.11 -11.30
C SER A 131 13.88 -5.79 -11.28
N PRO A 132 13.25 -5.46 -12.43
CA PRO A 132 11.82 -5.21 -12.52
C PRO A 132 10.97 -6.35 -11.94
N TRP A 133 11.40 -7.61 -12.12
CA TRP A 133 10.68 -8.77 -11.59
C TRP A 133 10.71 -8.86 -10.07
N LEU A 134 11.81 -8.41 -9.43
CA LEU A 134 11.88 -8.35 -7.98
C LEU A 134 10.90 -7.32 -7.42
N LEU A 135 10.76 -6.18 -8.11
CA LEU A 135 9.79 -5.14 -7.73
C LEU A 135 8.35 -5.63 -7.90
N VAL A 136 8.05 -6.31 -9.02
CA VAL A 136 6.73 -6.92 -9.23
C VAL A 136 6.42 -7.91 -8.11
N VAL A 137 7.33 -8.85 -7.81
CA VAL A 137 7.12 -9.85 -6.76
C VAL A 137 6.98 -9.19 -5.40
N ALA A 138 7.82 -8.20 -5.06
CA ALA A 138 7.72 -7.46 -3.81
C ALA A 138 6.37 -6.74 -3.69
N GLY A 139 5.93 -6.06 -4.75
CA GLY A 139 4.64 -5.36 -4.78
C GLY A 139 3.45 -6.31 -4.64
N VAL A 140 3.48 -7.45 -5.34
CA VAL A 140 2.46 -8.52 -5.24
C VAL A 140 2.36 -9.06 -3.82
N LEU A 141 3.50 -9.36 -3.20
CA LEU A 141 3.54 -9.88 -1.83
C LEU A 141 3.06 -8.85 -0.81
N LEU A 142 3.48 -7.58 -0.95
CA LEU A 142 3.05 -6.51 -0.06
C LEU A 142 1.54 -6.26 -0.18
N ALA A 143 1.03 -6.00 -1.38
CA ALA A 143 -0.40 -5.78 -1.61
C ALA A 143 -1.24 -7.01 -1.21
N GLY A 144 -0.77 -8.21 -1.54
CA GLY A 144 -1.44 -9.45 -1.16
C GLY A 144 -1.49 -9.67 0.33
N SER A 145 -0.42 -9.34 1.08
CA SER A 145 -0.41 -9.45 2.53
C SER A 145 -1.43 -8.51 3.19
N VAL A 146 -1.54 -7.27 2.68
CA VAL A 146 -2.50 -6.28 3.17
C VAL A 146 -3.94 -6.69 2.86
N HIS A 147 -4.20 -7.15 1.63
CA HIS A 147 -5.51 -7.67 1.25
C HIS A 147 -5.89 -8.92 2.06
N ALA A 148 -4.95 -9.84 2.28
CA ALA A 148 -5.19 -11.03 3.10
C ALA A 148 -5.56 -10.64 4.54
N ALA A 149 -4.87 -9.67 5.14
CA ALA A 149 -5.23 -9.15 6.46
C ALA A 149 -6.67 -8.60 6.47
N LYS A 150 -7.03 -7.78 5.48
CA LYS A 150 -8.41 -7.27 5.31
C LYS A 150 -9.45 -8.40 5.18
N ALA A 151 -9.17 -9.40 4.34
CA ALA A 151 -10.08 -10.52 4.11
C ALA A 151 -10.34 -11.35 5.39
N THR A 152 -9.42 -11.35 6.36
CA THR A 152 -9.66 -12.02 7.66
C THR A 152 -10.57 -11.23 8.60
N VAL A 153 -10.62 -9.90 8.49
CA VAL A 153 -11.38 -9.03 9.39
C VAL A 153 -12.82 -8.84 8.92
N ARG A 154 -13.05 -8.78 7.60
CA ARG A 154 -14.38 -8.51 7.02
C ARG A 154 -15.48 -9.49 7.45
N PRO A 155 -15.27 -10.82 7.46
CA PRO A 155 -16.29 -11.76 7.94
C PRO A 155 -16.69 -11.48 9.38
N VAL A 156 -15.73 -11.15 10.25
CA VAL A 156 -16.00 -10.83 11.66
C VAL A 156 -16.84 -9.58 11.77
N VAL A 157 -16.49 -8.50 11.06
CA VAL A 157 -17.26 -7.25 11.05
C VAL A 157 -18.67 -7.50 10.50
N ASN A 158 -18.79 -8.18 9.37
CA ASN A 158 -20.09 -8.43 8.73
C ASN A 158 -21.01 -9.28 9.61
N LEU A 159 -20.49 -10.33 10.25
CA LEU A 159 -21.26 -11.18 11.15
C LEU A 159 -21.66 -10.45 12.44
N THR A 160 -20.76 -9.68 13.05
CA THR A 160 -21.02 -9.01 14.33
C THR A 160 -21.88 -7.76 14.21
N THR A 161 -21.96 -7.15 13.03
CA THR A 161 -22.72 -5.92 12.77
C THR A 161 -23.93 -6.11 11.85
N ALA A 162 -24.29 -7.37 11.53
CA ALA A 162 -25.32 -7.69 10.54
C ALA A 162 -25.14 -6.95 9.20
N GLY A 163 -23.88 -6.77 8.78
CA GLY A 163 -23.50 -6.11 7.53
C GLY A 163 -23.45 -4.57 7.57
N VAL A 164 -23.86 -3.91 8.66
CA VAL A 164 -23.86 -2.44 8.75
C VAL A 164 -22.45 -1.88 8.97
N GLY A 165 -21.53 -2.67 9.50
CA GLY A 165 -20.13 -2.29 9.71
C GLY A 165 -19.29 -2.28 8.43
N ALA A 166 -19.67 -3.06 7.41
CA ALA A 166 -18.91 -3.18 6.16
C ALA A 166 -18.70 -1.82 5.47
N PRO A 167 -19.75 -1.00 5.25
CA PRO A 167 -19.61 0.33 4.66
C PRO A 167 -18.66 1.26 5.42
N VAL A 168 -18.60 1.17 6.75
CA VAL A 168 -17.77 2.03 7.59
C VAL A 168 -16.30 1.62 7.47
N VAL A 169 -16.02 0.32 7.59
CA VAL A 169 -14.66 -0.22 7.46
C VAL A 169 -14.12 0.00 6.04
N SER A 170 -14.92 -0.30 5.01
CA SER A 170 -14.57 -0.03 3.61
C SER A 170 -14.22 1.45 3.38
N THR A 171 -15.03 2.39 3.91
CA THR A 171 -14.72 3.83 3.75
C THR A 171 -13.42 4.22 4.45
N ALA A 172 -13.15 3.64 5.63
CA ALA A 172 -11.90 3.90 6.34
C ALA A 172 -10.68 3.34 5.59
N GLU A 173 -10.82 2.18 4.96
CA GLU A 173 -9.79 1.59 4.09
C GLU A 173 -9.52 2.46 2.87
N ASP A 174 -10.55 2.96 2.20
CA ASP A 174 -10.40 3.84 1.03
C ASP A 174 -9.72 5.16 1.39
N VAL A 175 -10.13 5.80 2.51
CA VAL A 175 -9.48 7.02 3.00
C VAL A 175 -8.01 6.74 3.36
N GLY A 176 -7.75 5.61 4.01
CA GLY A 176 -6.39 5.15 4.30
C GLY A 176 -5.57 4.92 3.04
N ALA A 177 -6.16 4.32 2.01
CA ALA A 177 -5.52 4.06 0.73
C ALA A 177 -5.19 5.37 -0.01
N VAL A 178 -6.10 6.35 -0.01
CA VAL A 178 -5.84 7.69 -0.58
C VAL A 178 -4.70 8.37 0.17
N ALA A 179 -4.77 8.41 1.50
CA ALA A 179 -3.77 9.07 2.33
C ALA A 179 -2.38 8.44 2.19
N LEU A 180 -2.31 7.10 2.21
CA LEU A 180 -1.06 6.36 2.02
C LEU A 180 -0.51 6.54 0.60
N SER A 181 -1.36 6.50 -0.43
CA SER A 181 -0.93 6.71 -1.82
C SER A 181 -0.38 8.12 -2.01
N ALA A 182 -1.09 9.13 -1.48
CA ALA A 182 -0.65 10.52 -1.55
C ALA A 182 0.68 10.72 -0.81
N THR A 183 0.83 10.10 0.37
CA THR A 183 2.08 10.13 1.14
C THR A 183 3.21 9.44 0.39
N ALA A 184 2.94 8.30 -0.24
CA ALA A 184 3.92 7.54 -1.00
C ALA A 184 4.41 8.30 -2.25
N VAL A 185 3.57 9.12 -2.88
CA VAL A 185 3.97 9.98 -4.01
C VAL A 185 4.67 11.25 -3.53
N ALA A 186 4.13 11.94 -2.53
CA ALA A 186 4.61 13.27 -2.14
C ALA A 186 5.85 13.23 -1.24
N VAL A 187 5.90 12.30 -0.29
CA VAL A 187 6.99 12.19 0.70
C VAL A 187 7.25 10.70 1.00
N PRO A 188 7.92 9.96 0.10
CA PRO A 188 8.05 8.50 0.19
C PRO A 188 8.70 8.02 1.51
N ILE A 189 9.59 8.84 2.09
CA ILE A 189 10.25 8.57 3.37
C ILE A 189 9.23 8.46 4.53
N LEU A 190 8.15 9.24 4.50
CA LEU A 190 7.12 9.18 5.54
C LEU A 190 6.35 7.86 5.55
N VAL A 191 6.34 7.11 4.45
CA VAL A 191 5.72 5.78 4.40
C VAL A 191 6.35 4.86 5.46
N ILE A 192 7.69 4.87 5.59
CA ILE A 192 8.39 4.06 6.61
C ILE A 192 7.91 4.42 8.02
N VAL A 193 7.78 5.72 8.29
CA VAL A 193 7.35 6.23 9.61
C VAL A 193 5.92 5.79 9.91
N VAL A 194 5.01 5.92 8.94
CA VAL A 194 3.61 5.49 9.08
C VAL A 194 3.53 3.99 9.33
N LEU A 195 4.25 3.17 8.57
CA LEU A 195 4.27 1.72 8.75
C LEU A 195 4.86 1.30 10.10
N ALA A 196 5.95 1.94 10.52
CA ALA A 196 6.54 1.69 11.84
C ALA A 196 5.57 2.05 12.97
N GLY A 197 4.84 3.16 12.83
CA GLY A 197 3.79 3.56 13.77
C GLY A 197 2.65 2.55 13.85
N VAL A 198 2.16 2.07 12.71
CA VAL A 198 1.11 1.02 12.65
C VAL A 198 1.62 -0.27 13.27
N ALA A 199 2.82 -0.74 12.92
CA ALA A 199 3.41 -1.95 13.48
C ALA A 199 3.60 -1.84 15.00
N TYR A 200 4.07 -0.69 15.49
CA TYR A 200 4.20 -0.42 16.93
C TYR A 200 2.84 -0.45 17.64
N LEU A 201 1.81 0.17 17.06
CA LEU A 201 0.46 0.16 17.61
C LEU A 201 -0.11 -1.26 17.70
N LEU A 202 0.03 -2.05 16.62
CA LEU A 202 -0.42 -3.45 16.61
C LEU A 202 0.32 -4.30 17.65
N TRP A 203 1.64 -4.14 17.74
CA TRP A 203 2.45 -4.82 18.74
C TRP A 203 2.04 -4.44 20.17
N TRP A 204 1.78 -3.16 20.41
CA TRP A 204 1.33 -2.65 21.71
C TRP A 204 -0.06 -3.16 22.08
N LEU A 205 -1.00 -3.21 21.14
CA LEU A 205 -2.33 -3.79 21.34
C LEU A 205 -2.24 -5.29 21.65
N TRP A 206 -1.40 -6.02 20.93
CA TRP A 206 -1.18 -7.45 21.15
C TRP A 206 -0.56 -7.72 22.54
N ARG A 207 0.43 -6.91 22.95
CA ARG A 207 1.01 -6.94 24.30
C ARG A 207 0.01 -6.65 25.41
N ARG A 208 -1.06 -5.90 25.10
CA ARG A 208 -2.12 -5.54 26.05
C ARG A 208 -3.24 -6.55 26.18
N GLN A 209 -3.29 -7.58 25.34
CA GLN A 209 -4.25 -8.66 25.53
C GLN A 209 -3.91 -9.37 26.85
N PRO A 210 -4.78 -9.31 27.87
CA PRO A 210 -4.58 -10.08 29.09
C PRO A 210 -4.55 -11.54 28.65
N GLY A 211 -3.40 -12.20 28.77
CA GLY A 211 -3.30 -13.61 28.43
C GLY A 211 -4.40 -14.34 29.18
N SER A 212 -5.27 -15.06 28.45
CA SER A 212 -6.14 -16.09 29.01
C SER A 212 -5.24 -17.14 29.64
N ARG A 213 -4.71 -16.83 30.83
CA ARG A 213 -4.09 -17.78 31.74
C ARG A 213 -5.18 -18.79 32.03
N GLY A 214 -4.94 -20.00 31.55
CA GLY A 214 -5.87 -21.11 31.64
C GLY A 214 -6.49 -21.16 33.02
N ASP A 215 -7.81 -21.18 33.01
CA ASP A 215 -8.60 -21.71 34.10
C ASP A 215 -8.25 -23.19 34.21
N GLN A 216 -7.13 -23.45 34.89
CA GLN A 216 -6.64 -24.77 35.20
C GLN A 216 -7.54 -25.29 36.30
N THR A 217 -8.72 -25.74 35.88
CA THR A 217 -9.41 -26.92 36.41
C THR A 217 -9.19 -27.10 37.90
N ASP A 218 -9.95 -26.30 38.65
CA ASP A 218 -10.44 -26.62 39.98
C ASP A 218 -11.35 -27.86 39.92
N SER A 219 -10.81 -28.99 39.45
CA SER A 219 -11.46 -30.30 39.45
C SER A 219 -10.80 -31.26 40.45
N ARG A 220 -9.98 -30.73 41.38
CA ARG A 220 -9.44 -31.51 42.51
C ARG A 220 -10.35 -31.54 43.75
N HIS A 221 -11.55 -30.95 43.71
CA HIS A 221 -12.43 -30.83 44.88
C HIS A 221 -13.88 -31.32 44.71
N SER A 222 -14.11 -32.38 43.93
CA SER A 222 -15.44 -33.01 43.89
C SER A 222 -15.44 -34.53 43.74
N HIS A 223 -14.47 -35.22 44.35
CA HIS A 223 -14.64 -36.62 44.71
C HIS A 223 -14.58 -36.79 46.23
N GLU A 224 -15.66 -36.36 46.86
CA GLU A 224 -16.10 -36.89 48.15
C GLU A 224 -17.44 -37.61 47.91
N PRO A 225 -17.46 -38.95 47.80
CA PRO A 225 -18.69 -39.71 47.93
C PRO A 225 -18.88 -40.12 49.39
N GLY A 226 -19.73 -39.39 50.09
CA GLY A 226 -20.35 -39.91 51.31
C GLY A 226 -21.38 -40.97 50.96
N SER A 227 -21.19 -42.20 51.46
CA SER A 227 -22.29 -43.13 51.74
C SER A 227 -21.83 -44.30 52.62
N THR A 228 -22.63 -44.52 53.68
CA THR A 228 -22.73 -45.60 54.68
C THR A 228 -21.87 -45.49 55.94
#